data_AF-A0A3D5F511-F1
#
_entry.id   AF-A0A3D5F511-F1
#
_cell.length_a   1.000
_cell.length_b   1.000
_cell.length_c   1.000
_cell.angle_alpha   90.00
_cell.angle_beta   90.00
_cell.angle_gamma   90.00
#
_symmetry.space_group_name_H-M   'P 1'
#
loop_
_entity.id
_entity.type
_entity.pdbx_description
1 polymer ?
#
loop_
_entity_poly.entity_id
_entity_poly.type
_entity_poly.pdbx_seq_one_letter_code
_entity_poly.pdbx_strand_id
1 'polypeptide(L)'
;LAESGEDNIAFSNGSDYAANVELAQTQQVDNANVDGLQYVLAQAADEDGEADANNWVLLVLAAGHTLNDIKAEKLSGVAAPLITANDETVSAVLGATGNDIDLADVKVPVFADYVVAAALKNEAYAEKITAADLRNIEAGDPSPCGNGTIEIKRGIEVGHIFQLGDKYSEAMGCGVLNENGKHEILSMGCYGIGVSRVVAAAIEQNHDEHGIIWPDPIAPFKVALIPMNMHKSQRIMEAAEALYAELTAAGVEVLFDDRKERPGVMFKDMELVGIPHSIVIGERNLDEQLVEYKNRRSGEKSLLQLTEVTAFIGGL
;
A
#
# COMPACT_ATOMS: atom_id res chain seq x y z
N LEU A 1 -7.18 -0.08 -0.96
CA LEU A 1 -6.68 -0.86 0.21
C LEU A 1 -6.95 -2.31 -0.10
N ALA A 2 -6.02 -3.20 0.21
CA ALA A 2 -6.12 -4.61 -0.13
C ALA A 2 -5.64 -5.44 1.07
N GLU A 3 -6.41 -6.45 1.47
CA GLU A 3 -6.05 -7.29 2.63
C GLU A 3 -4.74 -8.06 2.42
N SER A 4 -4.33 -8.26 1.18
CA SER A 4 -3.06 -8.87 0.77
C SER A 4 -1.85 -7.92 0.86
N GLY A 5 -2.07 -6.62 1.11
CA GLY A 5 -1.00 -5.61 1.15
C GLY A 5 0.07 -5.85 2.20
N GLU A 6 1.34 -5.60 1.88
CA GLU A 6 2.46 -5.79 2.81
C GLU A 6 2.62 -4.60 3.77
N ASP A 7 2.17 -3.41 3.36
CA ASP A 7 2.25 -2.19 4.17
C ASP A 7 1.06 -2.05 5.10
N ASN A 8 1.32 -1.61 6.33
CA ASN A 8 0.29 -1.16 7.25
C ASN A 8 0.18 0.36 7.21
N ILE A 9 -1.02 0.86 6.94
CA ILE A 9 -1.32 2.29 6.86
C ILE A 9 -2.19 2.65 8.04
N ALA A 10 -1.68 3.55 8.88
CA ALA A 10 -2.41 4.17 9.98
C ALA A 10 -3.17 5.39 9.45
N PHE A 11 -4.47 5.48 9.71
CA PHE A 11 -5.31 6.62 9.35
C PHE A 11 -6.20 7.04 10.51
N SER A 12 -6.47 8.33 10.62
CA SER A 12 -7.36 8.87 11.65
C SER A 12 -8.83 8.73 11.23
N ASN A 13 -9.70 8.37 12.16
CA ASN A 13 -11.15 8.42 11.96
C ASN A 13 -11.77 9.82 12.19
N GLY A 14 -10.96 10.81 12.59
CA GLY A 14 -11.40 12.17 12.91
C GLY A 14 -10.73 13.27 12.09
N SER A 15 -9.83 12.93 11.17
CA SER A 15 -9.09 13.88 10.31
C SER A 15 -8.64 13.23 9.00
N ASP A 16 -7.83 13.95 8.22
CA ASP A 16 -7.15 13.48 7.02
C ASP A 16 -5.76 12.87 7.29
N TYR A 17 -5.37 12.71 8.56
CA TYR A 17 -4.09 12.09 8.92
C TYR A 17 -4.01 10.66 8.38
N ALA A 18 -2.95 10.39 7.60
CA ALA A 18 -2.58 9.07 7.14
C ALA A 18 -1.06 8.94 7.05
N ALA A 19 -0.52 7.83 7.51
CA ALA A 19 0.91 7.52 7.44
C ALA A 19 1.13 6.01 7.36
N ASN A 20 2.23 5.58 6.73
CA ASN A 20 2.72 4.21 6.95
C ASN A 20 3.03 4.05 8.45
N VAL A 21 2.69 2.91 9.06
CA VAL A 21 2.97 2.61 10.48
C VAL A 21 4.44 2.85 10.84
N GLU A 22 5.36 2.61 9.90
CA GLU A 22 6.79 2.91 10.02
C GLU A 22 7.09 4.39 10.34
N LEU A 23 6.27 5.31 9.83
CA LEU A 23 6.42 6.76 9.99
C LEU A 23 5.36 7.40 10.88
N ALA A 24 4.29 6.66 11.20
CA ALA A 24 3.16 7.19 11.93
C ALA A 24 3.55 7.51 13.38
N GLN A 25 3.45 8.78 13.76
CA GLN A 25 3.90 9.24 15.08
C GLN A 25 3.01 8.70 16.20
N THR A 26 3.55 8.46 17.39
CA THR A 26 2.73 8.29 18.60
C THR A 26 2.67 9.59 19.39
N GLN A 27 1.59 9.81 20.15
CA GLN A 27 1.47 11.00 20.98
C GLN A 27 2.12 10.80 22.36
N GLN A 28 2.71 11.88 22.87
CA GLN A 28 3.07 11.96 24.28
C GLN A 28 1.83 11.87 25.16
N VAL A 29 1.95 11.15 26.27
CA VAL A 29 0.89 10.98 27.26
C VAL A 29 1.38 11.47 28.62
N ASP A 30 0.50 12.15 29.37
CA ASP A 30 0.88 12.71 30.67
C ASP A 30 0.92 11.66 31.79
N ASN A 31 0.08 10.64 31.68
CA ASN A 31 0.00 9.53 32.63
C ASN A 31 -0.30 8.25 31.86
N ALA A 32 0.43 7.20 32.19
CA ALA A 32 0.18 5.86 31.68
C ALA A 32 0.43 4.84 32.78
N ASN A 33 -0.17 3.67 32.63
CA ASN A 33 0.19 2.49 33.40
C ASN A 33 0.64 1.42 32.40
N VAL A 34 1.71 0.72 32.71
CA VAL A 34 2.29 -0.32 31.85
C VAL A 34 2.39 -1.61 32.64
N ASP A 35 1.91 -2.71 32.06
CA ASP A 35 1.84 -4.02 32.74
C ASP A 35 3.21 -4.72 32.80
N GLY A 36 4.20 -4.19 32.08
CA GLY A 36 5.58 -4.65 32.06
C GLY A 36 6.43 -3.79 31.13
N LEU A 37 7.74 -3.98 31.22
CA LEU A 37 8.73 -3.31 30.38
C LEU A 37 9.42 -4.33 29.48
N GLN A 38 9.79 -3.85 28.30
CA GLN A 38 10.65 -4.54 27.34
C GLN A 38 11.87 -3.68 27.09
N TYR A 39 13.04 -4.32 27.04
CA TYR A 39 14.33 -3.67 26.90
C TYR A 39 15.00 -4.11 25.59
N VAL A 40 15.48 -3.15 24.82
CA VAL A 40 16.27 -3.39 23.61
C VAL A 40 17.56 -2.60 23.72
N LEU A 41 18.68 -3.29 23.81
CA LEU A 41 20.01 -2.67 23.80
C LEU A 41 20.48 -2.56 22.35
N ALA A 42 20.82 -1.35 21.92
CA ALA A 42 21.26 -1.05 20.55
C ALA A 42 22.60 -0.29 20.55
N GLN A 43 23.34 -0.39 19.45
CA GLN A 43 24.59 0.36 19.29
C GLN A 43 24.33 1.86 19.25
N ALA A 44 25.20 2.61 19.91
CA ALA A 44 25.18 4.06 19.87
C ALA A 44 25.75 4.58 18.53
N ALA A 45 25.32 5.75 18.12
CA ALA A 45 25.95 6.48 17.02
C ALA A 45 27.21 7.22 17.52
N ASP A 46 28.28 7.20 16.72
CA ASP A 46 29.47 8.02 16.92
C ASP A 46 29.26 9.48 16.43
N GLU A 47 30.32 10.29 16.44
CA GLU A 47 30.28 11.70 16.02
C GLU A 47 29.90 11.88 14.54
N ASP A 48 30.13 10.87 13.72
CA ASP A 48 29.81 10.84 12.29
C ASP A 48 28.44 10.19 12.02
N GLY A 49 27.75 9.69 13.07
CA GLY A 49 26.45 9.04 12.98
C GLY A 49 26.53 7.53 12.72
N GLU A 50 27.72 6.96 12.68
CA GLU A 50 27.97 5.55 12.38
C GLU A 50 27.93 4.70 13.65
N ALA A 51 27.73 3.40 13.50
CA ALA A 51 27.57 2.50 14.64
C ALA A 51 28.89 2.30 15.42
N ASP A 52 28.91 2.69 16.69
CA ASP A 52 30.04 2.43 17.59
C ASP A 52 29.84 1.10 18.32
N ALA A 53 30.64 0.11 17.95
CA ALA A 53 30.57 -1.24 18.52
C ALA A 53 30.87 -1.33 20.03
N ASN A 54 31.46 -0.28 20.63
CA ASN A 54 31.81 -0.26 22.05
C ASN A 54 30.83 0.57 22.90
N ASN A 55 29.95 1.35 22.28
CA ASN A 55 28.99 2.21 22.97
C ASN A 55 27.56 1.74 22.70
N TRP A 56 26.72 1.83 23.72
CA TRP A 56 25.37 1.27 23.70
C TRP A 56 24.35 2.28 24.21
N VAL A 57 23.13 2.12 23.76
CA VAL A 57 21.94 2.84 24.22
C VAL A 57 20.85 1.83 24.55
N LEU A 58 20.08 2.10 25.60
CA LEU A 58 18.95 1.27 26.02
C LEU A 58 17.65 1.90 25.53
N LEU A 59 16.90 1.16 24.73
CA LEU A 59 15.55 1.50 24.30
C LEU A 59 14.55 0.74 25.17
N VAL A 60 13.57 1.44 25.73
CA VAL A 60 12.60 0.86 26.67
C VAL A 60 11.18 1.06 26.13
N LEU A 61 10.43 -0.03 26.00
CA LEU A 61 9.05 -0.04 25.55
C LEU A 61 8.14 -0.71 26.60
N ALA A 62 6.84 -0.47 26.51
CA ALA A 62 5.88 -1.25 27.28
C ALA A 62 5.85 -2.68 26.72
N ALA A 63 5.68 -3.66 27.59
CA ALA A 63 5.55 -5.05 27.18
C ALA A 63 4.37 -5.21 26.20
N GLY A 64 4.62 -5.87 25.06
CA GLY A 64 3.63 -6.07 24.00
C GLY A 64 3.67 -5.03 22.88
N HIS A 65 4.27 -3.85 23.11
CA HIS A 65 4.53 -2.90 22.03
C HIS A 65 5.70 -3.35 21.16
N THR A 66 5.58 -3.10 19.86
CA THR A 66 6.63 -3.43 18.89
C THR A 66 7.53 -2.22 18.66
N LEU A 67 8.85 -2.40 18.79
CA LEU A 67 9.84 -1.38 18.45
C LEU A 67 9.70 -0.99 16.97
N ASN A 68 9.80 0.30 16.70
CA ASN A 68 9.89 0.84 15.35
C ASN A 68 11.33 1.28 15.09
N ASP A 69 12.02 0.50 14.27
CA ASP A 69 13.44 0.69 13.98
C ASP A 69 13.69 2.05 13.31
N ILE A 70 12.85 2.45 12.35
CA ILE A 70 12.97 3.72 11.62
C ILE A 70 12.85 4.93 12.55
N LYS A 71 12.02 4.84 13.59
CA LYS A 71 11.91 5.90 14.60
C LYS A 71 13.10 5.90 15.54
N ALA A 72 13.57 4.72 15.96
CA ALA A 72 14.77 4.60 16.80
C ALA A 72 16.01 5.18 16.10
N GLU A 73 16.21 4.88 14.81
CA GLU A 73 17.32 5.38 13.98
C GLU A 73 17.33 6.91 13.81
N LYS A 74 16.20 7.58 14.02
CA LYS A 74 16.10 9.06 13.96
C LYS A 74 16.53 9.75 15.26
N LEU A 75 16.74 8.98 16.33
CA LEU A 75 17.17 9.54 17.61
C LEU A 75 18.66 9.84 17.61
N SER A 76 19.01 11.04 18.07
CA SER A 76 20.41 11.42 18.26
C SER A 76 21.08 10.45 19.24
N GLY A 77 22.18 9.81 18.79
CA GLY A 77 22.93 8.85 19.59
C GLY A 77 22.53 7.39 19.40
N VAL A 78 21.55 7.08 18.54
CA VAL A 78 21.24 5.72 18.10
C VAL A 78 21.83 5.50 16.72
N ALA A 79 22.51 4.38 16.49
CA ALA A 79 23.09 4.06 15.18
C ALA A 79 22.02 3.85 14.10
N ALA A 80 22.32 4.28 12.87
CA ALA A 80 21.50 4.02 11.68
C ALA A 80 22.38 3.37 10.60
N PRO A 81 22.19 2.08 10.25
CA PRO A 81 21.06 1.22 10.62
C PRO A 81 21.08 0.75 12.08
N LEU A 82 19.90 0.43 12.61
CA LEU A 82 19.75 -0.08 13.98
C LEU A 82 20.41 -1.46 14.12
N ILE A 83 21.34 -1.58 15.06
CA ILE A 83 22.02 -2.84 15.38
C ILE A 83 21.76 -3.18 16.84
N THR A 84 21.00 -4.25 17.06
CA THR A 84 20.66 -4.72 18.42
C THR A 84 21.72 -5.69 18.95
N ALA A 85 21.93 -5.65 20.27
CA ALA A 85 22.80 -6.57 20.97
C ALA A 85 22.21 -7.98 21.03
N ASN A 86 23.10 -8.97 21.12
CA ASN A 86 22.75 -10.33 21.50
C ASN A 86 22.67 -10.47 23.04
N ASP A 87 22.10 -11.59 23.52
CA ASP A 87 21.89 -11.83 24.95
C ASP A 87 23.18 -11.78 25.79
N GLU A 88 24.32 -12.24 25.23
CA GLU A 88 25.62 -12.19 25.91
C GLU A 88 26.05 -10.74 26.18
N THR A 89 25.89 -9.87 25.19
CA THR A 89 26.22 -8.44 25.29
C THR A 89 25.25 -7.73 26.22
N VAL A 90 23.94 -8.04 26.14
CA VAL A 90 22.92 -7.50 27.07
C VAL A 90 23.31 -7.81 28.51
N SER A 91 23.64 -9.06 28.82
CA SER A 91 24.07 -9.48 30.15
C SER A 91 25.32 -8.75 30.63
N ALA A 92 26.31 -8.59 29.74
CA ALA A 92 27.57 -7.92 30.05
C ALA A 92 27.41 -6.42 30.32
N VAL A 93 26.54 -5.74 29.56
CA VAL A 93 26.34 -4.28 29.63
C VAL A 93 25.36 -3.88 30.73
N LEU A 94 24.25 -4.63 30.88
CA LEU A 94 23.16 -4.28 31.79
C LEU A 94 23.18 -5.07 33.10
N GLY A 95 24.01 -6.12 33.21
CA GLY A 95 24.12 -6.94 34.42
C GLY A 95 22.96 -7.90 34.65
N ALA A 96 21.99 -7.94 33.73
CA ALA A 96 20.83 -8.82 33.72
C ALA A 96 20.39 -9.10 32.28
N THR A 97 19.55 -10.12 32.09
CA THR A 97 18.92 -10.43 30.80
C THR A 97 17.40 -10.48 30.94
N GLY A 98 16.69 -10.26 29.83
CA GLY A 98 15.23 -10.26 29.81
C GLY A 98 14.62 -9.08 30.56
N ASN A 99 13.58 -9.34 31.36
CA ASN A 99 12.79 -8.30 32.01
C ASN A 99 13.27 -7.91 33.42
N ASP A 100 14.36 -8.53 33.92
CA ASP A 100 14.90 -8.31 35.27
C ASP A 100 15.91 -7.14 35.35
N ILE A 101 15.91 -6.23 34.36
CA ILE A 101 16.81 -5.08 34.33
C ILE A 101 16.28 -4.00 35.30
N ASP A 102 17.10 -3.65 36.30
CA ASP A 102 16.85 -2.48 37.15
C ASP A 102 17.39 -1.22 36.49
N LEU A 103 16.48 -0.36 36.02
CA LEU A 103 16.81 0.91 35.38
C LEU A 103 17.62 1.86 36.27
N ALA A 104 17.58 1.71 37.60
CA ALA A 104 18.39 2.52 38.50
C ALA A 104 19.89 2.27 38.31
N ASP A 105 20.27 1.03 37.99
CA ASP A 105 21.65 0.55 37.85
C ASP A 105 22.20 0.67 36.43
N VAL A 106 21.35 0.99 35.45
CA VAL A 106 21.74 1.21 34.05
C VAL A 106 22.64 2.44 33.92
N LYS A 107 23.77 2.26 33.20
CA LYS A 107 24.81 3.28 33.00
C LYS A 107 24.93 3.80 31.57
N VAL A 108 24.19 3.22 30.64
CA VAL A 108 24.09 3.68 29.26
C VAL A 108 22.96 4.70 29.13
N PRO A 109 22.97 5.57 28.09
CA PRO A 109 21.83 6.43 27.80
C PRO A 109 20.55 5.61 27.63
N VAL A 110 19.43 6.10 28.18
CA VAL A 110 18.14 5.42 28.16
C VAL A 110 17.13 6.26 27.41
N PHE A 111 16.59 5.72 26.33
CA PHE A 111 15.42 6.24 25.64
C PHE A 111 14.22 5.38 26.01
N ALA A 112 13.13 5.99 26.46
CA ALA A 112 11.89 5.27 26.76
C ALA A 112 10.76 5.78 25.88
N ASP A 113 9.91 4.86 25.41
CA ASP A 113 8.70 5.20 24.68
C ASP A 113 7.83 6.14 25.54
N TYR A 114 7.07 7.03 24.90
CA TYR A 114 6.29 8.03 25.61
C TYR A 114 5.39 7.45 26.71
N VAL A 115 4.77 6.28 26.50
CA VAL A 115 3.94 5.66 27.54
C VAL A 115 4.76 5.16 28.73
N VAL A 116 5.98 4.66 28.49
CA VAL A 116 6.88 4.19 29.54
C VAL A 116 7.44 5.36 30.32
N ALA A 117 7.91 6.40 29.63
CA ALA A 117 8.40 7.62 30.26
C ALA A 117 7.33 8.25 31.17
N ALA A 118 6.07 8.26 30.73
CA ALA A 118 4.96 8.75 31.52
C ALA A 118 4.64 7.88 32.75
N ALA A 119 4.77 6.55 32.63
CA ALA A 119 4.55 5.63 33.74
C ALA A 119 5.66 5.73 34.82
N LEU A 120 6.90 5.97 34.40
CA LEU A 120 8.09 6.03 35.27
C LEU A 120 8.43 7.43 35.79
N LYS A 121 7.63 8.45 35.45
CA LYS A 121 7.96 9.87 35.72
C LYS A 121 8.18 10.25 37.19
N ASN A 122 7.70 9.43 38.13
CA ASN A 122 7.84 9.66 39.58
C ASN A 122 8.93 8.78 40.22
N GLU A 123 9.61 7.95 39.42
CA GLU A 123 10.70 7.10 39.88
C GLU A 123 12.00 7.89 40.06
N ALA A 124 12.87 7.43 40.95
CA ALA A 124 14.10 8.14 41.30
C ALA A 124 15.08 8.31 40.11
N TYR A 125 14.94 7.50 39.07
CA TYR A 125 15.78 7.50 37.87
C TYR A 125 15.09 8.14 36.65
N ALA A 126 13.92 8.78 36.82
CA ALA A 126 13.20 9.43 35.73
C ALA A 126 14.05 10.48 34.99
N GLU A 127 14.93 11.20 35.69
CA GLU A 127 15.83 12.20 35.10
C GLU A 127 16.88 11.60 34.14
N LYS A 128 17.14 10.29 34.22
CA LYS A 128 18.05 9.58 33.29
C LYS A 128 17.36 9.17 31.98
N ILE A 129 16.03 9.22 31.93
CA ILE A 129 15.23 8.75 30.80
C ILE A 129 14.96 9.90 29.85
N THR A 130 15.29 9.69 28.58
CA THR A 130 14.86 10.57 27.49
C THR A 130 13.60 9.99 26.85
N ALA A 131 12.48 10.70 26.96
CA ALA A 131 11.23 10.29 26.33
C ALA A 131 11.31 10.42 24.80
N ALA A 132 10.93 9.38 24.07
CA ALA A 132 10.99 9.33 22.61
C ALA A 132 9.80 8.55 22.03
N ASP A 133 9.49 8.78 20.75
CA ASP A 133 8.55 7.95 19.99
C ASP A 133 9.31 6.71 19.48
N LEU A 134 9.13 5.56 20.12
CA LEU A 134 9.92 4.35 19.84
C LEU A 134 9.11 3.21 19.24
N ARG A 135 7.79 3.21 19.42
CA ARG A 135 6.95 2.07 19.03
C ARG A 135 6.22 2.29 17.71
N ASN A 136 5.75 1.18 17.14
CA ASN A 136 4.70 1.23 16.12
C ASN A 136 3.41 1.77 16.74
N ILE A 137 2.72 2.62 15.97
CA ILE A 137 1.36 3.05 16.31
C ILE A 137 0.41 1.85 16.22
N GLU A 138 -0.57 1.78 17.11
CA GLU A 138 -1.54 0.68 17.18
C GLU A 138 -2.96 1.20 16.94
N ALA A 139 -3.86 0.30 16.53
CA ALA A 139 -5.26 0.65 16.35
C ALA A 139 -5.87 1.08 17.70
N GLY A 140 -6.58 2.20 17.71
CA GLY A 140 -7.13 2.82 18.91
C GLY A 140 -6.24 3.88 19.55
N ASP A 141 -4.97 4.00 19.14
CA ASP A 141 -4.12 5.10 19.61
C ASP A 141 -4.74 6.46 19.27
N PRO A 142 -4.51 7.50 20.10
CA PRO A 142 -4.87 8.87 19.76
C PRO A 142 -4.18 9.28 18.45
N SER A 143 -4.95 9.91 17.55
CA SER A 143 -4.37 10.41 16.31
C SER A 143 -3.34 11.52 16.60
N PRO A 144 -2.16 11.54 15.96
CA PRO A 144 -1.13 12.56 16.18
C PRO A 144 -1.58 13.99 15.95
N CYS A 145 -2.60 14.20 15.12
CA CYS A 145 -3.20 15.52 14.88
C CYS A 145 -4.14 15.98 16.00
N GLY A 146 -4.35 15.17 17.05
CA GLY A 146 -5.24 15.46 18.18
C GLY A 146 -6.73 15.24 17.91
N ASN A 147 -7.11 14.77 16.72
CA ASN A 147 -8.50 14.55 16.33
C ASN A 147 -8.74 13.08 15.96
N GLY A 148 -9.58 12.40 16.72
CA GLY A 148 -9.94 11.01 16.50
C GLY A 148 -8.88 10.00 16.99
N THR A 149 -9.09 8.75 16.62
CA THR A 149 -8.22 7.61 16.93
C THR A 149 -7.75 6.95 15.65
N ILE A 150 -6.68 6.17 15.76
CA ILE A 150 -6.04 5.49 14.66
C ILE A 150 -6.76 4.19 14.32
N GLU A 151 -7.02 3.99 13.04
CA GLU A 151 -7.36 2.72 12.44
C GLU A 151 -6.19 2.27 11.55
N ILE A 152 -5.99 0.96 11.42
CA ILE A 152 -4.92 0.38 10.60
C ILE A 152 -5.55 -0.48 9.51
N LYS A 153 -5.11 -0.26 8.26
CA LYS A 153 -5.49 -1.08 7.10
C LYS A 153 -4.26 -1.46 6.30
N ARG A 154 -4.38 -2.55 5.54
CA ARG A 154 -3.33 -3.05 4.67
C ARG A 154 -3.37 -2.38 3.29
N GLY A 155 -2.19 -2.06 2.77
CA GLY A 155 -1.98 -1.36 1.51
C GLY A 155 -0.93 -2.04 0.66
N ILE A 156 -1.08 -1.91 -0.66
CA ILE A 156 -0.04 -2.24 -1.63
C ILE A 156 0.54 -0.91 -2.10
N GLU A 157 1.82 -0.65 -1.82
CA GLU A 157 2.48 0.56 -2.33
C GLU A 157 2.58 0.50 -3.86
N VAL A 158 1.80 1.33 -4.55
CA VAL A 158 1.81 1.44 -6.03
C VAL A 158 2.67 2.59 -6.53
N GLY A 159 3.10 3.48 -5.65
CA GLY A 159 3.99 4.58 -5.97
C GLY A 159 4.47 5.33 -4.73
N HIS A 160 5.57 6.06 -4.90
CA HIS A 160 6.25 6.79 -3.85
C HIS A 160 6.82 8.09 -4.42
N ILE A 161 6.74 9.16 -3.64
CA ILE A 161 7.32 10.47 -3.96
C ILE A 161 8.32 10.87 -2.88
N PHE A 162 9.50 11.35 -3.26
CA PHE A 162 10.53 11.79 -2.32
C PHE A 162 11.04 13.19 -2.67
N GLN A 163 11.26 13.99 -1.63
CA GLN A 163 12.10 15.18 -1.71
C GLN A 163 13.53 14.75 -1.39
N LEU A 164 14.35 14.60 -2.42
CA LEU A 164 15.73 14.12 -2.27
C LEU A 164 16.69 15.21 -1.78
N GLY A 165 16.29 16.48 -1.89
CA GLY A 165 17.14 17.61 -1.57
C GLY A 165 18.34 17.66 -2.50
N ASP A 166 19.52 17.89 -1.94
CA ASP A 166 20.80 18.02 -2.64
C ASP A 166 21.67 16.75 -2.59
N LYS A 167 21.22 15.68 -1.93
CA LYS A 167 22.00 14.45 -1.71
C LYS A 167 22.75 13.94 -2.95
N TYR A 168 22.10 13.94 -4.12
CA TYR A 168 22.69 13.48 -5.37
C TYR A 168 23.37 14.60 -6.15
N SER A 169 22.75 15.78 -6.20
CA SER A 169 23.26 16.90 -6.98
C SER A 169 24.56 17.45 -6.40
N GLU A 170 24.73 17.46 -5.07
CA GLU A 170 25.99 17.82 -4.43
C GLU A 170 27.09 16.81 -4.76
N ALA A 171 26.83 15.52 -4.56
CA ALA A 171 27.78 14.45 -4.85
C ALA A 171 28.22 14.41 -6.32
N MET A 172 27.33 14.79 -7.25
CA MET A 172 27.60 14.82 -8.69
C MET A 172 28.06 16.20 -9.21
N GLY A 173 28.12 17.22 -8.36
CA GLY A 173 28.45 18.59 -8.77
C GLY A 173 27.43 19.22 -9.74
N CYS A 174 26.15 18.87 -9.61
CA CYS A 174 25.07 19.35 -10.46
C CYS A 174 24.47 20.66 -9.91
N GLY A 175 24.84 21.78 -10.52
CA GLY A 175 24.35 23.10 -10.14
C GLY A 175 24.08 24.03 -11.33
N VAL A 176 23.42 25.15 -11.04
CA VAL A 176 23.08 26.21 -12.00
C VAL A 176 23.42 27.58 -11.42
N LEU A 177 23.55 28.60 -12.26
CA LEU A 177 23.56 29.99 -11.79
C LEU A 177 22.11 30.42 -11.56
N ASN A 178 21.83 30.91 -10.36
CA ASN A 178 20.52 31.52 -10.07
C ASN A 178 20.42 32.93 -10.68
N GLU A 179 19.29 33.59 -10.47
CA GLU A 179 18.99 34.94 -10.99
C GLU A 179 20.00 36.02 -10.57
N ASN A 180 20.75 35.80 -9.49
CA ASN A 180 21.80 36.71 -9.01
C ASN A 180 23.19 36.36 -9.54
N GLY A 181 23.30 35.37 -10.44
CA GLY A 181 24.57 34.88 -10.97
C GLY A 181 25.39 34.06 -9.96
N LYS A 182 24.77 33.57 -8.87
CA LYS A 182 25.43 32.72 -7.88
C LYS A 182 25.21 31.25 -8.25
N HIS A 183 26.26 30.44 -8.15
CA HIS A 183 26.15 29.00 -8.29
C HIS A 183 25.34 28.39 -7.14
N GLU A 184 24.36 27.57 -7.48
CA GLU A 184 23.44 26.92 -6.56
C GLU A 184 23.28 25.44 -6.95
N ILE A 185 23.38 24.55 -5.97
CA ILE A 185 23.16 23.12 -6.15
C ILE A 185 21.67 22.87 -6.37
N LEU A 186 21.33 22.02 -7.34
CA LEU A 186 19.93 21.76 -7.66
C LEU A 186 19.25 20.94 -6.56
N SER A 187 18.11 21.41 -6.06
CA SER A 187 17.23 20.58 -5.24
C SER A 187 16.45 19.61 -6.12
N MET A 188 16.40 18.34 -5.71
CA MET A 188 15.84 17.24 -6.50
C MET A 188 14.60 16.63 -5.82
N GLY A 189 13.66 16.20 -6.66
CA GLY A 189 12.57 15.31 -6.28
C GLY A 189 12.56 14.07 -7.18
N CYS A 190 12.09 12.95 -6.66
CA CYS A 190 11.84 11.75 -7.47
C CYS A 190 10.44 11.21 -7.23
N TYR A 191 9.88 10.59 -8.27
CA TYR A 191 8.51 10.11 -8.31
C TYR A 191 8.52 8.75 -9.01
N GLY A 192 8.10 7.72 -8.30
CA GLY A 192 8.06 6.34 -8.79
C GLY A 192 6.64 5.80 -8.78
N ILE A 193 6.25 5.11 -9.85
CA ILE A 193 5.02 4.32 -9.92
C ILE A 193 5.40 2.93 -10.40
N GLY A 194 4.99 1.90 -9.65
CA GLY A 194 5.17 0.51 -10.05
C GLY A 194 4.15 0.11 -11.10
N VAL A 195 4.38 0.42 -12.38
CA VAL A 195 3.39 0.20 -13.47
C VAL A 195 2.86 -1.24 -13.49
N SER A 196 3.74 -2.25 -13.45
CA SER A 196 3.32 -3.66 -13.40
C SER A 196 2.58 -4.01 -12.11
N ARG A 197 2.95 -3.36 -10.99
CA ARG A 197 2.30 -3.56 -9.69
C ARG A 197 0.91 -2.95 -9.65
N VAL A 198 0.66 -1.83 -10.33
CA VAL A 198 -0.68 -1.22 -10.46
C VAL A 198 -1.68 -2.20 -11.06
N VAL A 199 -1.28 -2.96 -12.08
CA VAL A 199 -2.14 -3.98 -12.71
C VAL A 199 -2.54 -5.05 -11.70
N ALA A 200 -1.58 -5.61 -10.96
CA ALA A 200 -1.86 -6.61 -9.93
C ALA A 200 -2.71 -6.03 -8.79
N ALA A 201 -2.39 -4.82 -8.31
CA ALA A 201 -3.13 -4.15 -7.25
C ALA A 201 -4.58 -3.81 -7.63
N ALA A 202 -4.85 -3.57 -8.92
CA ALA A 202 -6.20 -3.39 -9.43
C ALA A 202 -7.00 -4.71 -9.39
N ILE A 203 -6.38 -5.83 -9.76
CA ILE A 203 -7.03 -7.17 -9.67
C ILE A 203 -7.28 -7.56 -8.20
N GLU A 204 -6.30 -7.37 -7.32
CA GLU A 204 -6.42 -7.67 -5.88
C GLU A 204 -7.62 -6.94 -5.25
N GLN A 205 -7.89 -5.70 -5.68
CA GLN A 205 -9.04 -4.92 -5.18
C GLN A 205 -10.35 -5.19 -5.93
N ASN A 206 -10.30 -5.77 -7.13
CA ASN A 206 -11.46 -5.90 -8.01
C ASN A 206 -11.46 -7.29 -8.69
N HIS A 207 -11.91 -8.30 -7.94
CA HIS A 207 -12.13 -9.65 -8.46
C HIS A 207 -13.29 -10.33 -7.72
N ASP A 208 -13.75 -11.45 -8.26
CA ASP A 208 -14.69 -12.36 -7.60
C ASP A 208 -14.30 -13.82 -7.87
N GLU A 209 -15.17 -14.76 -7.51
CA GLU A 209 -14.95 -16.20 -7.73
C GLU A 209 -14.87 -16.62 -9.22
N HIS A 210 -15.28 -15.74 -10.15
CA HIS A 210 -15.29 -16.00 -11.58
C HIS A 210 -14.09 -15.36 -12.31
N GLY A 211 -13.47 -14.33 -11.75
CA GLY A 211 -12.21 -13.77 -12.25
C GLY A 211 -12.05 -12.28 -12.02
N ILE A 212 -11.36 -11.63 -12.96
CA ILE A 212 -10.99 -10.21 -12.84
C ILE A 212 -12.21 -9.31 -13.06
N ILE A 213 -12.26 -8.18 -12.36
CA ILE A 213 -13.19 -7.08 -12.62
C ILE A 213 -12.36 -5.82 -12.90
N TRP A 214 -12.15 -5.51 -14.18
CA TRP A 214 -11.34 -4.33 -14.53
C TRP A 214 -12.07 -3.02 -14.25
N PRO A 215 -11.38 -2.01 -13.71
CA PRO A 215 -11.75 -0.61 -13.91
C PRO A 215 -11.69 -0.26 -15.40
N ASP A 216 -12.69 0.46 -15.90
CA ASP A 216 -12.85 0.74 -17.32
C ASP A 216 -11.61 1.33 -18.01
N PRO A 217 -10.85 2.27 -17.40
CA PRO A 217 -9.66 2.85 -18.05
C PRO A 217 -8.49 1.88 -18.29
N ILE A 218 -8.50 0.71 -17.64
CA ILE A 218 -7.42 -0.28 -17.74
C ILE A 218 -7.92 -1.67 -18.18
N ALA A 219 -9.19 -1.76 -18.57
CA ALA A 219 -9.72 -2.98 -19.17
C ALA A 219 -9.01 -3.22 -20.52
N PRO A 220 -8.65 -4.48 -20.84
CA PRO A 220 -7.92 -4.78 -22.08
C PRO A 220 -8.75 -4.56 -23.34
N PHE A 221 -10.07 -4.65 -23.21
CA PHE A 221 -11.07 -4.34 -24.22
C PHE A 221 -12.29 -3.79 -23.50
N LYS A 222 -13.08 -2.97 -24.19
CA LYS A 222 -14.35 -2.45 -23.66
C LYS A 222 -15.45 -3.52 -23.68
N VAL A 223 -15.56 -4.25 -24.79
CA VAL A 223 -16.63 -5.22 -25.01
C VAL A 223 -16.12 -6.52 -25.63
N ALA A 224 -16.68 -7.65 -25.18
CA ALA A 224 -16.50 -8.97 -25.78
C ALA A 224 -17.72 -9.34 -26.63
N LEU A 225 -17.51 -9.68 -27.90
CA LEU A 225 -18.54 -10.28 -28.76
C LEU A 225 -18.42 -11.81 -28.72
N ILE A 226 -19.50 -12.47 -28.32
CA ILE A 226 -19.54 -13.92 -28.10
C ILE A 226 -20.59 -14.57 -29.02
N PRO A 227 -20.21 -14.94 -30.26
CA PRO A 227 -21.09 -15.63 -31.20
C PRO A 227 -21.22 -17.13 -30.90
N MET A 228 -22.34 -17.56 -30.34
CA MET A 228 -22.54 -18.95 -29.96
C MET A 228 -22.65 -19.88 -31.17
N ASN A 229 -21.78 -20.88 -31.27
CA ASN A 229 -21.77 -21.86 -32.37
C ASN A 229 -21.68 -21.21 -33.77
N MET A 230 -20.95 -20.11 -33.93
CA MET A 230 -20.77 -19.37 -35.19
C MET A 230 -20.48 -20.27 -36.40
N HIS A 231 -19.59 -21.25 -36.24
CA HIS A 231 -19.21 -22.22 -37.27
C HIS A 231 -20.36 -23.12 -37.78
N LYS A 232 -21.52 -23.13 -37.13
CA LYS A 232 -22.72 -23.89 -37.54
C LYS A 232 -23.82 -22.99 -38.11
N SER A 233 -23.70 -21.67 -38.00
CA SER A 233 -24.73 -20.72 -38.39
C SER A 233 -24.15 -19.56 -39.18
N GLN A 234 -24.47 -19.54 -40.47
CA GLN A 234 -24.14 -18.44 -41.36
C GLN A 234 -24.75 -17.12 -40.88
N ARG A 235 -25.97 -17.18 -40.30
CA ARG A 235 -26.67 -16.01 -39.78
C ARG A 235 -25.98 -15.40 -38.56
N ILE A 236 -25.50 -16.23 -37.62
CA ILE A 236 -24.73 -15.73 -36.47
C ILE A 236 -23.41 -15.13 -36.95
N MET A 237 -22.73 -15.79 -37.89
CA MET A 237 -21.48 -15.30 -38.48
C MET A 237 -21.66 -13.91 -39.10
N GLU A 238 -22.65 -13.74 -39.97
CA GLU A 238 -22.94 -12.45 -40.62
C GLU A 238 -23.30 -11.36 -39.60
N ALA A 239 -24.15 -11.66 -38.61
CA ALA A 239 -24.54 -10.70 -37.59
C ALA A 239 -23.36 -10.28 -36.69
N ALA A 240 -22.51 -11.23 -36.30
CA ALA A 240 -21.37 -10.98 -35.44
C ALA A 240 -20.26 -10.20 -36.15
N GLU A 241 -19.94 -10.55 -37.39
CA GLU A 241 -18.94 -9.84 -38.20
C GLU A 241 -19.39 -8.41 -38.52
N ALA A 242 -20.68 -8.21 -38.84
CA ALA A 242 -21.25 -6.88 -39.07
C ALA A 242 -21.16 -6.00 -37.81
N LEU A 243 -21.57 -6.55 -36.65
CA LEU A 243 -21.52 -5.82 -35.38
C LEU A 243 -20.07 -5.52 -34.94
N TYR A 244 -19.15 -6.46 -35.15
CA TYR A 244 -17.72 -6.24 -34.90
C TYR A 244 -17.18 -5.07 -35.74
N ALA A 245 -17.50 -5.05 -37.04
CA ALA A 245 -17.09 -3.98 -37.93
C ALA A 245 -17.68 -2.63 -37.52
N GLU A 246 -18.96 -2.60 -37.11
CA GLU A 246 -19.64 -1.38 -36.67
C GLU A 246 -19.04 -0.80 -35.38
N LEU A 247 -18.84 -1.63 -34.36
CA LEU A 247 -18.22 -1.23 -33.09
C LEU A 247 -16.77 -0.75 -33.30
N THR A 248 -15.99 -1.48 -34.09
CA THR A 248 -14.60 -1.11 -34.39
C THR A 248 -14.54 0.20 -35.17
N ALA A 249 -15.45 0.42 -36.14
CA ALA A 249 -15.56 1.67 -36.88
C ALA A 249 -15.96 2.86 -35.98
N ALA A 250 -16.70 2.60 -34.90
CA ALA A 250 -17.01 3.57 -33.86
C ALA A 250 -15.85 3.79 -32.85
N GLY A 251 -14.70 3.13 -33.04
CA GLY A 251 -13.52 3.26 -32.18
C GLY A 251 -13.61 2.46 -30.87
N VAL A 252 -14.55 1.53 -30.76
CA VAL A 252 -14.67 0.65 -29.59
C VAL A 252 -13.61 -0.44 -29.67
N GLU A 253 -12.90 -0.67 -28.56
CA GLU A 253 -12.00 -1.81 -28.42
C GLU A 253 -12.80 -3.09 -28.16
N VAL A 254 -12.86 -3.97 -29.16
CA VAL A 254 -13.67 -5.18 -29.15
C VAL A 254 -12.81 -6.43 -29.13
N LEU A 255 -13.02 -7.32 -28.15
CA LEU A 255 -12.56 -8.70 -28.25
C LEU A 255 -13.62 -9.53 -28.98
N PHE A 256 -13.25 -10.14 -30.09
CA PHE A 256 -14.14 -11.04 -30.82
C PHE A 256 -13.77 -12.50 -30.53
N ASP A 257 -14.65 -13.23 -29.82
CA ASP A 257 -14.43 -14.64 -29.53
C ASP A 257 -14.93 -15.52 -30.70
N ASP A 258 -14.14 -15.61 -31.75
CA ASP A 258 -14.42 -16.38 -32.98
C ASP A 258 -14.04 -17.87 -32.88
N ARG A 259 -13.66 -18.33 -31.68
CA ARG A 259 -13.14 -19.68 -31.46
C ARG A 259 -14.23 -20.73 -31.72
N LYS A 260 -13.81 -21.87 -32.27
CA LYS A 260 -14.65 -23.07 -32.42
C LYS A 260 -14.74 -23.85 -31.09
N GLU A 261 -15.33 -23.23 -30.08
CA GLU A 261 -15.46 -23.79 -28.73
C GLU A 261 -16.93 -23.81 -28.25
N ARG A 262 -17.22 -24.54 -27.17
CA ARG A 262 -18.54 -24.61 -26.56
C ARG A 262 -18.86 -23.30 -25.82
N PRO A 263 -20.11 -22.79 -25.91
CA PRO A 263 -20.51 -21.53 -25.27
C PRO A 263 -20.15 -21.44 -23.78
N GLY A 264 -20.32 -22.53 -23.02
CA GLY A 264 -19.99 -22.54 -21.60
C GLY A 264 -18.50 -22.29 -21.29
N VAL A 265 -17.59 -22.72 -22.17
CA VAL A 265 -16.15 -22.44 -22.03
C VAL A 265 -15.87 -20.99 -22.41
N MET A 266 -16.46 -20.51 -23.51
CA MET A 266 -16.33 -19.11 -23.94
C MET A 266 -16.78 -18.15 -22.84
N PHE A 267 -17.94 -18.39 -22.22
CA PHE A 267 -18.44 -17.55 -21.12
C PHE A 267 -17.49 -17.55 -19.92
N LYS A 268 -17.00 -18.73 -19.52
CA LYS A 268 -16.06 -18.84 -18.41
C LYS A 268 -14.75 -18.09 -18.69
N ASP A 269 -14.23 -18.17 -19.92
CA ASP A 269 -13.03 -17.46 -20.30
C ASP A 269 -13.24 -15.94 -20.30
N MET A 270 -14.37 -15.45 -20.83
CA MET A 270 -14.69 -14.01 -20.84
C MET A 270 -14.90 -13.44 -19.44
N GLU A 271 -15.53 -14.22 -18.54
CA GLU A 271 -15.68 -13.88 -17.12
C GLU A 271 -14.32 -13.82 -16.40
N LEU A 272 -13.44 -14.78 -16.72
CA LEU A 272 -12.10 -14.87 -16.14
C LEU A 272 -11.22 -13.69 -16.57
N VAL A 273 -11.21 -13.39 -17.88
CA VAL A 273 -10.47 -12.25 -18.46
C VAL A 273 -11.02 -10.91 -17.93
N GLY A 274 -12.31 -10.85 -17.61
CA GLY A 274 -12.91 -9.73 -16.89
C GLY A 274 -13.34 -8.55 -17.75
N ILE A 275 -13.62 -8.77 -19.04
CA ILE A 275 -14.02 -7.68 -19.95
C ILE A 275 -15.34 -7.05 -19.46
N PRO A 276 -15.41 -5.71 -19.29
CA PRO A 276 -16.54 -5.05 -18.61
C PRO A 276 -17.91 -5.34 -19.21
N HIS A 277 -17.98 -5.44 -20.55
CA HIS A 277 -19.22 -5.64 -21.29
C HIS A 277 -19.13 -6.88 -22.17
N SER A 278 -20.22 -7.64 -22.27
CA SER A 278 -20.31 -8.77 -23.18
C SER A 278 -21.61 -8.71 -23.97
N ILE A 279 -21.53 -9.02 -25.26
CA ILE A 279 -22.67 -9.18 -26.16
C ILE A 279 -22.69 -10.62 -26.65
N VAL A 280 -23.72 -11.36 -26.28
CA VAL A 280 -23.91 -12.75 -26.64
C VAL A 280 -24.89 -12.83 -27.80
N ILE A 281 -24.44 -13.46 -28.89
CA ILE A 281 -25.20 -13.61 -30.13
C ILE A 281 -25.58 -15.08 -30.26
N GLY A 282 -26.88 -15.38 -30.26
CA GLY A 282 -27.39 -16.74 -30.36
C GLY A 282 -28.66 -16.81 -31.21
N GLU A 283 -28.90 -17.97 -31.84
CA GLU A 283 -29.99 -18.18 -32.80
C GLU A 283 -31.35 -17.72 -32.27
N ARG A 284 -31.71 -18.12 -31.04
CA ARG A 284 -33.03 -17.88 -30.47
C ARG A 284 -33.39 -16.39 -30.41
N ASN A 285 -32.43 -15.54 -30.06
CA ASN A 285 -32.69 -14.12 -29.89
C ASN A 285 -32.60 -13.37 -31.23
N LEU A 286 -31.82 -13.89 -32.21
CA LEU A 286 -31.71 -13.28 -33.53
C LEU A 286 -33.01 -13.31 -34.34
N ASP A 287 -33.93 -14.25 -34.05
CA ASP A 287 -35.28 -14.27 -34.62
C ASP A 287 -36.04 -12.96 -34.40
N GLU A 288 -35.78 -12.32 -33.27
CA GLU A 288 -36.37 -11.03 -32.89
C GLU A 288 -35.39 -9.87 -33.08
N GLN A 289 -34.26 -10.09 -33.77
CA GLN A 289 -33.16 -9.13 -33.92
C GLN A 289 -32.56 -8.67 -32.57
N LEU A 290 -32.59 -9.53 -31.56
CA LEU A 290 -32.08 -9.26 -30.23
C LEU A 290 -30.73 -9.94 -29.98
N VAL A 291 -29.92 -9.32 -29.12
CA VAL A 291 -28.71 -9.89 -28.51
C VAL A 291 -28.79 -9.76 -26.99
N GLU A 292 -28.09 -10.63 -26.26
CA GLU A 292 -28.01 -10.52 -24.80
C GLU A 292 -26.78 -9.69 -24.43
N TYR A 293 -27.01 -8.61 -23.68
CA TYR A 293 -25.95 -7.83 -23.04
C TYR A 293 -25.75 -8.32 -21.60
N LYS A 294 -24.49 -8.36 -21.18
CA LYS A 294 -24.09 -8.63 -19.80
C LYS A 294 -23.05 -7.63 -19.34
N ASN A 295 -23.24 -7.08 -18.14
CA ASN A 295 -22.24 -6.29 -17.43
C ASN A 295 -21.44 -7.19 -16.48
N ARG A 296 -20.11 -7.22 -16.61
CA ARG A 296 -19.22 -8.07 -15.80
C ARG A 296 -19.17 -7.64 -14.33
N ARG A 297 -19.27 -6.34 -14.06
CA ARG A 297 -19.12 -5.75 -12.72
C ARG A 297 -20.40 -5.89 -11.89
N SER A 298 -21.57 -5.58 -12.47
CA SER A 298 -22.86 -5.66 -11.76
C SER A 298 -23.54 -7.03 -11.88
N GLY A 299 -23.15 -7.83 -12.87
CA GLY A 299 -23.83 -9.08 -13.22
C GLY A 299 -25.17 -8.88 -13.93
N GLU A 300 -25.57 -7.63 -14.20
CA GLU A 300 -26.82 -7.29 -14.89
C GLU A 300 -26.84 -7.88 -16.30
N LYS A 301 -28.03 -8.36 -16.70
CA LYS A 301 -28.29 -8.90 -18.02
C LYS A 301 -29.54 -8.25 -18.61
N SER A 302 -29.48 -7.93 -19.89
CA SER A 302 -30.62 -7.39 -20.63
C SER A 302 -30.59 -7.82 -22.09
N LEU A 303 -31.73 -7.72 -22.76
CA LEU A 303 -31.81 -7.90 -24.20
C LEU A 303 -31.76 -6.54 -24.87
N LEU A 304 -30.94 -6.42 -25.90
CA LEU A 304 -30.80 -5.21 -26.72
C LEU A 304 -31.18 -5.52 -28.16
N GLN A 305 -31.80 -4.55 -28.82
CA GLN A 305 -31.93 -4.60 -30.28
C GLN A 305 -30.54 -4.55 -30.91
N LEU A 306 -30.30 -5.41 -31.90
CA LEU A 306 -29.00 -5.49 -32.57
C LEU A 306 -28.55 -4.13 -33.10
N THR A 307 -29.48 -3.33 -33.60
CA THR A 307 -29.23 -1.97 -34.12
C THR A 307 -28.92 -0.92 -33.05
N GLU A 308 -29.17 -1.21 -31.77
CA GLU A 308 -28.93 -0.29 -30.66
C GLU A 308 -27.59 -0.54 -29.96
N VAL A 309 -26.96 -1.70 -30.21
CA VAL A 309 -25.77 -2.14 -29.47
C VAL A 309 -24.62 -1.14 -29.58
N THR A 310 -24.30 -0.67 -30.78
CA THR A 310 -23.17 0.24 -31.01
C THR A 310 -23.36 1.56 -30.26
N ALA A 311 -24.57 2.15 -30.35
CA ALA A 311 -24.88 3.39 -29.67
C ALA A 311 -24.85 3.21 -28.14
N PHE A 312 -25.38 2.09 -27.64
CA PHE A 312 -25.37 1.75 -26.23
C PHE A 312 -23.95 1.59 -25.70
N ILE A 313 -23.12 0.74 -26.30
CA ILE A 313 -21.73 0.51 -25.88
C ILE A 313 -20.87 1.76 -26.07
N GLY A 314 -21.10 2.55 -27.10
CA GLY A 314 -20.41 3.82 -27.34
C GLY A 314 -20.70 4.88 -26.26
N GLY A 315 -21.87 4.83 -25.63
CA GLY A 315 -22.31 5.77 -24.59
C GLY A 315 -21.89 5.41 -23.16
N LEU A 316 -21.37 4.20 -22.94
CA LEU A 316 -20.80 3.77 -21.65
C LEU A 316 -19.40 4.35 -21.44
#